data_AF-A0A8X7WV45-F1
#
_entry.id   AF-A0A8X7WV45-F1
#
_cell.length_a   1.000
_cell.length_b   1.000
_cell.length_c   1.000
_cell.angle_alpha   90.00
_cell.angle_beta   90.00
_cell.angle_gamma   90.00
#
_symmetry.space_group_name_H-M   'P 1'
#
loop_
_entity.id
_entity.type
_entity.pdbx_description
1 polymer ?
#
loop_
_entity_poly.entity_id
_entity_poly.type
_entity_poly.pdbx_seq_one_letter_code
_entity_poly.pdbx_strand_id
1 'polypeptide(L)'
;MELQQMINSSALQPNKEVFFQVAAQMFSDGKLNWGRIVALFYFACKLVMKALVTKFPEMMRTIITWTIDYLREHLLNWIRDQGGWEGIRSYFGTPTWQTVGVFLAGVLTTVLVIHKMS
;
A
#
# COMPACT_ATOMS: atom_id res chain seq x y z
N MET A 1 -4.25 14.81 -2.19
CA MET A 1 -3.67 15.90 -3.01
C MET A 1 -2.14 15.84 -3.04
N GLU A 2 -1.46 15.47 -1.95
CA GLU A 2 0.02 15.39 -1.89
C GLU A 2 0.67 14.40 -2.87
N LEU A 3 0.14 13.18 -3.02
CA LEU A 3 0.75 12.17 -3.90
C LEU A 3 0.78 12.61 -5.39
N GLN A 4 -0.28 13.26 -5.85
CA GLN A 4 -0.34 13.81 -7.21
C GLN A 4 0.60 15.01 -7.38
N GLN A 5 0.79 15.80 -6.32
CA GLN A 5 1.74 16.90 -6.31
C GLN A 5 3.18 16.40 -6.39
N MET A 6 3.54 15.33 -5.65
CA MET A 6 4.86 14.69 -5.71
C MET A 6 5.16 14.07 -7.10
N ILE A 7 4.14 13.51 -7.75
CA ILE A 7 4.24 12.96 -9.12
C ILE A 7 4.38 14.07 -10.17
N ASN A 8 3.81 15.25 -9.92
CA ASN A 8 3.88 16.40 -10.82
C ASN A 8 5.14 17.26 -10.60
N SER A 9 5.69 17.31 -9.39
CA SER A 9 6.98 17.96 -9.12
C SER A 9 8.16 17.19 -9.70
N SER A 10 8.03 15.86 -9.86
CA SER A 10 9.04 15.01 -10.52
C SER A 10 9.05 15.15 -12.06
N ALA A 11 8.58 16.28 -12.60
CA ALA A 11 8.45 16.53 -14.04
C ALA A 11 9.79 16.76 -14.79
N LEU A 12 10.94 16.70 -14.11
CA LEU A 12 12.24 16.63 -14.76
C LEU A 12 12.89 15.28 -14.52
N GLN A 13 12.72 14.35 -15.48
CA GLN A 13 13.41 13.06 -15.58
C GLN A 13 13.20 12.11 -14.37
N PRO A 14 13.00 10.80 -14.57
CA PRO A 14 13.04 9.87 -13.45
C PRO A 14 14.46 9.87 -12.84
N ASN A 15 14.63 10.56 -11.71
CA ASN A 15 15.88 10.61 -10.95
C ASN A 15 15.77 9.64 -9.76
N LYS A 16 16.83 8.84 -9.55
CA LYS A 16 16.97 7.92 -8.41
C LYS A 16 16.75 8.64 -7.09
N GLU A 17 17.37 9.80 -6.92
CA GLU A 17 17.32 10.58 -5.67
C GLU A 17 15.88 10.99 -5.34
N VAL A 18 15.12 11.43 -6.34
CA VAL A 18 13.72 11.80 -6.18
C VAL A 18 12.88 10.58 -5.80
N PHE A 19 13.14 9.42 -6.43
CA PHE A 19 12.45 8.18 -6.07
C PHE A 19 12.69 7.81 -4.60
N PHE A 20 13.96 7.75 -4.18
CA PHE A 20 14.32 7.39 -2.81
C PHE A 20 13.85 8.43 -1.79
N GLN A 21 13.84 9.72 -2.15
CA GLN A 21 13.31 10.77 -1.27
C GLN A 21 11.81 10.63 -1.05
N VAL A 22 11.03 10.39 -2.11
CA VAL A 22 9.59 10.17 -2.00
C VAL A 22 9.31 8.90 -1.19
N ALA A 23 10.03 7.82 -1.46
CA ALA A 23 9.92 6.57 -0.70
C ALA A 23 10.25 6.79 0.78
N ALA A 24 11.39 7.43 1.10
CA ALA A 24 11.79 7.73 2.46
C ALA A 24 10.76 8.63 3.19
N GLN A 25 10.19 9.63 2.51
CA GLN A 25 9.14 10.47 3.08
C GLN A 25 7.87 9.67 3.39
N MET A 26 7.47 8.75 2.51
CA MET A 26 6.30 7.89 2.74
C MET A 26 6.41 7.02 4.01
N PHE A 27 7.62 6.70 4.44
CA PHE A 27 7.89 5.86 5.60
C PHE A 27 8.61 6.60 6.75
N SER A 28 8.64 7.94 6.69
CA SER A 28 9.41 8.79 7.61
C SER A 28 8.98 8.72 9.07
N ASP A 29 7.74 8.33 9.35
CA ASP A 29 7.20 8.17 10.70
C ASP A 29 7.48 6.77 11.31
N GLY A 30 8.24 5.93 10.62
CA GLY A 30 8.60 4.57 11.04
C GLY A 30 7.46 3.55 10.98
N LYS A 31 6.27 3.92 10.49
CA LYS A 31 5.10 3.02 10.45
C LYS A 31 4.99 2.33 9.09
N LEU A 32 5.30 1.04 9.06
CA LEU A 32 5.08 0.20 7.89
C LEU A 32 3.67 -0.41 7.91
N ASN A 33 2.97 -0.33 6.78
CA ASN A 33 1.71 -1.01 6.55
C ASN A 33 1.52 -1.30 5.04
N TRP A 34 0.64 -2.25 4.73
CA TRP A 34 0.39 -2.68 3.35
C TRP A 34 -0.13 -1.55 2.46
N GLY A 35 -0.92 -0.61 2.99
CA GLY A 35 -1.38 0.58 2.26
C GLY A 35 -0.25 1.41 1.67
N ARG A 36 0.79 1.66 2.45
CA ARG A 36 1.97 2.44 2.02
C ARG A 36 2.86 1.66 1.06
N ILE A 37 3.02 0.36 1.27
CA ILE A 37 3.75 -0.50 0.33
C ILE A 37 3.05 -0.48 -1.03
N VAL A 38 1.73 -0.64 -1.08
CA VAL A 38 0.95 -0.55 -2.33
C VAL A 38 1.07 0.83 -2.97
N ALA A 39 1.07 1.91 -2.17
CA ALA A 39 1.28 3.27 -2.69
C ALA A 39 2.67 3.46 -3.33
N LEU A 40 3.72 2.81 -2.80
CA LEU A 40 5.06 2.84 -3.39
C LEU A 40 5.08 2.14 -4.75
N PHE A 41 4.43 0.97 -4.87
CA PHE A 41 4.27 0.29 -6.16
C PHE A 41 3.48 1.15 -7.15
N TYR A 42 2.41 1.81 -6.71
CA TYR A 42 1.64 2.72 -7.55
C TYR A 42 2.49 3.89 -8.07
N PHE A 43 3.31 4.49 -7.20
CA PHE A 43 4.25 5.54 -7.56
C PHE A 43 5.28 5.05 -8.59
N ALA A 44 5.91 3.89 -8.36
CA ALA A 44 6.84 3.28 -9.30
C ALA A 44 6.18 3.02 -10.68
N CYS A 45 4.97 2.46 -10.70
CA CYS A 45 4.20 2.24 -11.94
C CYS A 45 3.92 3.55 -12.69
N LYS A 46 3.61 4.64 -11.98
CA LYS A 46 3.42 5.97 -12.59
C LYS A 46 4.69 6.49 -13.25
N LEU A 47 5.85 6.28 -12.64
CA LEU A 47 7.14 6.63 -13.23
C LEU A 47 7.47 5.77 -14.46
N VAL A 48 7.23 4.46 -14.39
CA VAL A 48 7.40 3.54 -15.53
C VAL A 48 6.51 3.95 -16.70
N MET A 49 5.23 4.28 -16.45
CA MET A 49 4.32 4.76 -17.49
C MET A 49 4.81 6.06 -18.13
N LYS A 50 5.36 7.00 -17.35
CA LYS A 50 5.98 8.22 -17.90
C LYS A 50 7.20 7.89 -18.77
N ALA A 51 8.04 6.94 -18.37
CA ALA A 51 9.21 6.50 -19.14
C ALA A 51 8.86 5.76 -20.45
N LEU A 52 7.71 5.06 -20.47
CA LEU A 52 7.18 4.43 -21.68
C LEU A 52 6.78 5.46 -22.75
N VAL A 53 6.11 6.54 -22.33
CA VAL A 53 5.66 7.61 -23.24
C VAL A 53 6.85 8.29 -23.91
N THR A 54 7.99 8.37 -23.23
CA THR A 54 9.23 8.94 -23.77
C THR A 54 10.12 7.94 -24.52
N LYS A 55 9.69 6.67 -24.67
CA LYS A 55 10.40 5.57 -25.38
C LYS A 55 11.81 5.26 -24.84
N PHE A 56 12.03 5.33 -23.52
CA PHE A 56 13.29 4.95 -22.89
C PHE A 56 13.17 3.62 -22.11
N PRO A 57 13.34 2.45 -22.76
CA PRO A 57 13.20 1.14 -22.11
C PRO A 57 14.21 0.89 -20.98
N GLU A 58 15.41 1.45 -21.09
CA GLU A 58 16.44 1.38 -20.03
C GLU A 58 15.96 2.05 -18.73
N MET A 59 15.27 3.18 -18.85
CA MET A 59 14.73 3.91 -17.69
C MET A 59 13.70 3.09 -16.92
N MET A 60 12.89 2.28 -17.61
CA MET A 60 11.96 1.37 -16.94
C MET A 60 12.70 0.34 -16.09
N ARG A 61 13.74 -0.30 -16.66
CA ARG A 61 14.57 -1.28 -15.94
C ARG A 61 15.17 -0.64 -14.71
N THR A 62 15.69 0.58 -14.85
CA THR A 62 16.27 1.35 -13.76
C THR A 62 15.26 1.63 -12.63
N ILE A 63 14.03 2.05 -12.93
CA ILE A 63 12.98 2.30 -11.92
C ILE A 63 12.60 1.00 -11.19
N ILE A 64 12.50 -0.11 -11.92
CA ILE A 64 12.22 -1.43 -11.33
C ILE A 64 13.35 -1.81 -10.37
N THR A 65 14.61 -1.65 -10.76
CA THR A 65 15.76 -1.91 -9.91
C THR A 65 15.71 -1.07 -8.63
N TRP A 66 15.45 0.23 -8.72
CA TRP A 66 15.34 1.08 -7.51
C TRP A 66 14.22 0.64 -6.57
N THR A 67 13.09 0.21 -7.14
CA THR A 67 11.96 -0.30 -6.35
C THR A 67 12.33 -1.59 -5.62
N ILE A 68 13.04 -2.50 -6.28
CA ILE A 68 13.52 -3.76 -5.69
C ILE A 68 14.58 -3.49 -4.61
N ASP A 69 15.53 -2.59 -4.86
CA ASP A 69 16.57 -2.21 -3.92
C ASP A 69 15.95 -1.64 -2.63
N TYR A 70 15.02 -0.67 -2.76
CA TYR A 70 14.33 -0.09 -1.62
C TYR A 70 13.53 -1.14 -0.83
N LEU A 71 12.86 -2.05 -1.55
CA LEU A 71 12.12 -3.13 -0.91
C LEU A 71 13.03 -4.06 -0.12
N ARG A 72 14.18 -4.44 -0.69
CA ARG A 72 15.16 -5.32 -0.05
C ARG A 72 15.77 -4.66 1.19
N GLU A 73 16.12 -3.39 1.09
CA GLU A 73 16.83 -2.66 2.15
C GLU A 73 15.91 -2.27 3.31
N HIS A 74 14.66 -1.88 3.03
CA HIS A 74 13.80 -1.25 4.03
C HIS A 74 12.53 -2.04 4.38
N LEU A 75 11.99 -2.85 3.47
CA LEU A 75 10.65 -3.44 3.63
C LEU A 75 10.67 -4.96 3.81
N LEU A 76 11.72 -5.64 3.35
CA LEU A 76 11.77 -7.10 3.28
C LEU A 76 11.62 -7.78 4.63
N ASN A 77 12.29 -7.26 5.66
CA ASN A 77 12.19 -7.80 7.02
C ASN A 77 10.75 -7.71 7.54
N TRP A 78 10.12 -6.55 7.38
CA TRP A 78 8.73 -6.35 7.80
C TRP A 78 7.77 -7.26 7.02
N ILE A 79 7.94 -7.37 5.70
CA ILE A 79 7.11 -8.27 4.87
C ILE A 79 7.23 -9.71 5.37
N ARG A 80 8.44 -10.17 5.69
CA ARG A 80 8.66 -11.50 6.26
C ARG A 80 7.96 -11.66 7.62
N ASP A 81 8.06 -10.66 8.48
CA ASP A 81 7.44 -10.68 9.81
C ASP A 81 5.90 -10.67 9.74
N GLN A 82 5.32 -10.16 8.65
CA GLN A 82 3.88 -10.24 8.35
C GLN A 82 3.43 -11.60 7.78
N GLY A 83 4.33 -12.60 7.68
CA GLY A 83 4.04 -13.88 7.05
C GLY A 83 4.14 -13.86 5.52
N GLY A 84 4.85 -12.88 4.97
CA GLY A 84 5.04 -12.69 3.53
C GLY A 84 3.93 -11.85 2.88
N TRP A 85 3.83 -11.94 1.55
CA TRP A 85 2.89 -11.16 0.74
C TRP A 85 1.42 -11.52 0.98
N GLU A 86 1.16 -12.64 1.64
CA GLU A 86 -0.19 -13.07 2.01
C GLU A 86 -0.89 -12.11 2.97
N GLY A 87 -0.12 -11.32 3.73
CA GLY A 87 -0.66 -10.27 4.59
C GLY A 87 -1.43 -9.17 3.85
N ILE A 88 -1.23 -9.00 2.53
CA ILE A 88 -2.03 -8.06 1.73
C ILE A 88 -3.50 -8.48 1.73
N ARG A 89 -3.78 -9.78 1.60
CA ARG A 89 -5.15 -10.30 1.51
C ARG A 89 -5.89 -10.11 2.83
N SER A 90 -5.22 -10.27 3.96
CA SER A 90 -5.83 -10.02 5.28
C SER A 90 -6.03 -8.53 5.54
N TYR A 91 -5.12 -7.67 5.06
CA TYR A 91 -5.20 -6.22 5.29
C TYR A 91 -6.30 -5.54 4.47
N PHE A 92 -6.47 -5.90 3.21
CA PHE A 92 -7.50 -5.32 2.32
C PHE A 92 -8.76 -6.18 2.20
N GLY A 93 -8.72 -7.42 2.70
CA GLY A 93 -9.89 -8.28 2.75
C GLY A 93 -10.95 -7.71 3.68
N THR A 94 -12.21 -7.89 3.31
CA THR A 94 -13.32 -7.60 4.22
C THR A 94 -13.28 -8.59 5.38
N PRO A 95 -13.34 -8.13 6.63
CA PRO A 95 -13.45 -9.02 7.79
C PRO A 95 -14.87 -9.58 7.82
N THR A 96 -15.11 -10.61 7.02
CA THR A 96 -16.41 -11.28 6.92
C THR A 96 -16.92 -11.70 8.30
N TRP A 97 -16.01 -12.05 9.23
CA TRP A 97 -16.37 -12.47 10.58
C TRP A 97 -16.81 -11.32 11.47
N GLN A 98 -16.33 -10.09 11.24
CA GLN A 98 -16.86 -8.91 11.93
C GLN A 98 -18.29 -8.64 11.47
N THR A 99 -18.56 -8.75 10.18
CA THR A 99 -19.91 -8.63 9.63
C THR A 99 -20.84 -9.70 10.23
N VAL A 100 -20.45 -10.97 10.20
CA VAL A 100 -21.20 -12.07 10.81
C VAL A 100 -21.42 -11.84 12.31
N GLY A 101 -20.40 -11.39 13.03
CA GLY A 101 -20.49 -11.07 14.46
C GLY A 101 -21.49 -9.96 14.76
N VAL A 102 -21.49 -8.87 13.99
CA VAL A 102 -22.46 -7.77 14.12
C VAL A 102 -23.88 -8.25 13.83
N PHE A 103 -24.07 -9.08 12.80
CA PHE A 103 -25.38 -9.68 12.51
C PHE A 103 -25.89 -10.55 13.65
N LEU A 104 -25.05 -11.47 14.17
CA LEU A 104 -25.42 -12.35 15.27
C LEU A 104 -25.73 -11.56 16.55
N ALA A 105 -24.92 -10.54 16.87
CA ALA A 105 -25.17 -9.66 17.99
C ALA A 105 -26.51 -8.92 17.85
N GLY A 106 -26.85 -8.45 16.65
CA GLY A 106 -28.14 -7.81 16.37
C GLY A 106 -29.33 -8.76 16.55
N VAL A 107 -29.23 -9.98 16.04
CA VAL A 107 -30.27 -11.02 16.22
C VAL A 107 -30.45 -11.35 17.70
N LEU A 108 -29.36 -11.62 18.42
CA LEU A 108 -29.41 -11.97 19.85
C LEU A 108 -30.03 -10.83 20.67
N THR A 109 -29.62 -9.58 20.40
CA THR A 109 -30.17 -8.41 21.09
C THR A 109 -31.67 -8.28 20.86
N THR A 110 -32.13 -8.49 19.62
CA THR A 110 -33.55 -8.46 19.27
C THR A 110 -34.35 -9.54 20.02
N VAL A 111 -33.83 -10.78 20.05
CA VAL A 111 -34.46 -11.89 20.78
C VAL A 111 -34.56 -11.60 22.28
N LEU A 112 -33.48 -11.08 22.89
CA LEU A 112 -33.46 -10.75 24.31
C LEU A 112 -34.46 -9.63 24.66
N VAL A 113 -34.61 -8.62 23.80
CA VAL A 113 -35.60 -7.56 24.01
C VAL A 113 -37.02 -8.11 23.93
N ILE A 114 -37.32 -8.96 22.94
CA ILE A 114 -38.64 -9.61 22.82
C ILE A 114 -38.95 -10.47 24.05
N HIS A 115 -38.00 -11.28 24.49
CA HIS A 115 -38.18 -12.13 25.67
C HIS A 115 -38.30 -11.35 26.98
N LYS A 116 -37.72 -10.14 27.06
CA LYS A 116 -37.89 -9.25 28.22
C LYS A 116 -39.24 -8.51 28.21
N MET A 117 -39.86 -8.35 27.05
CA MET A 117 -41.17 -7.69 26.90
C MET A 117 -42.36 -8.65 26.97
N SER A 118 -42.12 -9.96 26.92
CA SER A 118 -43.12 -11.02 27.16
C SER A 118 -43.15 -11.44 28.62
#